data_AF-A0A835XAT1-F1
#
_entry.id   AF-A0A835XAT1-F1
#
_cell.length_a   1.000
_cell.length_b   1.000
_cell.length_c   1.000
_cell.angle_alpha   90.00
_cell.angle_beta   90.00
_cell.angle_gamma   90.00
#
_symmetry.space_group_name_H-M   'P 1'
#
loop_
_entity.id
_entity.type
_entity.pdbx_description
1 polymer ?
#
loop_
_entity_poly.entity_id
_entity_poly.type
_entity_poly.pdbx_seq_one_letter_code
_entity_poly.pdbx_strand_id
1 'polypeptide(L)'
;MILNAFAEQTYLLSIDEHTFELEYELTGDLIAMALDQELTSLLIGIENTKDSVFSINLPQEMITSENNEFAVLVNGLEVDYELELLDNEVVLKFFVPDGTQEIEIIGTRVIPEFPFGGILGFVSMISVGILLTKLWKTRLK
;
A
#
# COMPACT_ATOMS: atom_id res chain seq x y z
N MET A 1 -21.26 26.81 3.71
CA MET A 1 -20.95 25.40 3.93
C MET A 1 -19.54 25.21 3.39
N ILE A 2 -18.53 25.18 4.27
CA ILE A 2 -17.15 24.95 3.84
C ILE A 2 -17.02 23.43 3.80
N LEU A 3 -16.92 22.87 2.59
CA LEU A 3 -16.50 21.50 2.40
C LEU A 3 -15.04 21.45 2.85
N ASN A 4 -14.73 20.71 3.90
CA ASN A 4 -13.36 20.41 4.26
C ASN A 4 -12.80 19.57 3.10
N ALA A 5 -12.13 20.23 2.15
CA ALA A 5 -11.28 19.55 1.19
C ALA A 5 -10.09 19.02 1.98
N PHE A 6 -10.09 17.71 2.25
CA PHE A 6 -8.84 17.02 2.55
C PHE A 6 -7.97 17.12 1.29
N ALA A 7 -6.67 17.36 1.46
CA ALA A 7 -5.80 17.60 0.32
C ALA A 7 -5.46 16.26 -0.34
N GLU A 8 -5.88 16.09 -1.60
CA GLU A 8 -5.35 15.06 -2.50
C GLU A 8 -3.83 15.24 -2.59
N GLN A 9 -3.10 14.17 -2.31
CA GLN A 9 -1.64 14.11 -2.35
C GLN A 9 -1.21 13.15 -3.46
N THR A 10 -0.01 13.36 -4.00
CA THR A 10 0.53 12.55 -5.10
C THR A 10 1.85 11.93 -4.70
N TYR A 11 2.01 10.63 -4.96
CA TYR A 11 3.28 9.91 -4.82
C TYR A 11 3.73 9.39 -6.19
N LEU A 12 4.98 9.66 -6.57
CA LEU A 12 5.58 9.12 -7.79
C LEU A 12 6.35 7.85 -7.45
N LEU A 13 5.81 6.70 -7.86
CA LEU A 13 6.43 5.41 -7.68
C LEU A 13 7.19 5.01 -8.95
N SER A 14 8.52 5.01 -8.89
CA SER A 14 9.37 4.57 -9.99
C SER A 14 9.83 3.12 -9.78
N ILE A 15 9.59 2.26 -10.75
CA ILE A 15 9.99 0.84 -10.76
C ILE A 15 10.63 0.56 -12.11
N ASP A 16 11.92 0.25 -12.10
CA ASP A 16 12.75 0.13 -13.30
C ASP A 16 12.60 1.36 -14.23
N GLU A 17 12.05 1.16 -15.43
CA GLU A 17 11.81 2.21 -16.43
C GLU A 17 10.39 2.81 -16.37
N HIS A 18 9.53 2.31 -15.48
CA HIS A 18 8.15 2.77 -15.33
C HIS A 18 8.03 3.75 -14.16
N THR A 19 7.16 4.74 -14.30
CA THR A 19 6.81 5.66 -13.21
C THR A 19 5.30 5.78 -13.16
N PHE A 20 4.74 5.48 -12.00
CA PHE A 20 3.31 5.55 -11.71
C PHE A 20 3.03 6.72 -10.79
N GLU A 21 1.99 7.46 -11.12
CA GLU A 21 1.47 8.53 -10.29
C GLU A 21 0.33 7.98 -9.43
N LEU A 22 0.49 8.04 -8.11
CA LEU A 22 -0.48 7.52 -7.15
C LEU A 22 -1.10 8.69 -6.39
N GLU A 23 -2.36 8.98 -6.69
CA GLU A 23 -3.16 9.95 -5.95
C GLU A 23 -3.72 9.28 -4.69
N TYR A 24 -3.55 9.92 -3.54
CA TYR A 24 -4.00 9.37 -2.26
C TYR A 24 -4.46 10.45 -1.29
N GLU A 25 -5.28 10.03 -0.34
CA GLU A 25 -5.69 10.81 0.82
C GLU A 25 -5.33 10.05 2.11
N LEU A 26 -4.56 10.71 2.98
CA LEU A 26 -4.09 10.17 4.25
C LEU A 26 -4.17 11.23 5.34
N THR A 27 -4.72 10.88 6.51
CA THR A 27 -4.56 11.69 7.73
C THR A 27 -3.41 11.13 8.57
N GLY A 28 -2.20 11.53 8.20
CA GLY A 28 -0.92 11.06 8.75
C GLY A 28 0.22 11.47 7.83
N ASP A 29 1.42 10.94 8.10
CA ASP A 29 2.61 11.19 7.30
C ASP A 29 2.93 9.94 6.45
N LEU A 30 3.03 10.11 5.13
CA LEU A 30 3.52 9.06 4.24
C LEU A 30 5.05 8.98 4.33
N ILE A 31 5.58 7.79 4.59
CA ILE A 31 7.03 7.53 4.59
C ILE A 31 7.49 7.10 3.20
N ALA A 32 6.86 6.07 2.64
CA ALA A 32 7.19 5.52 1.33
C ALA A 32 6.09 4.59 0.82
N MET A 33 6.05 4.40 -0.51
CA MET A 33 5.32 3.30 -1.14
C MET A 33 6.31 2.43 -1.91
N ALA A 34 6.08 1.12 -1.93
CA ALA A 34 6.89 0.17 -2.69
C ALA A 34 6.02 -0.99 -3.19
N LEU A 35 6.21 -1.40 -4.45
CA LEU A 35 5.63 -2.66 -4.93
C LEU A 35 6.50 -3.84 -4.51
N ASP A 36 5.86 -4.87 -3.97
CA ASP A 36 6.43 -6.20 -3.79
C ASP A 36 5.95 -7.11 -4.93
N GLN A 37 6.87 -7.47 -5.81
CA GLN A 37 6.59 -8.32 -6.96
C GLN A 37 6.41 -9.80 -6.58
N GLU A 38 7.02 -10.25 -5.48
CA GLU A 38 6.92 -11.63 -5.03
C GLU A 38 5.54 -11.89 -4.40
N LEU A 39 5.04 -10.90 -3.64
CA LEU A 39 3.73 -10.95 -2.98
C LEU A 39 2.61 -10.32 -3.80
N THR A 40 2.92 -9.73 -4.97
CA THR A 40 1.96 -9.00 -5.81
C THR A 40 1.20 -7.92 -5.04
N SER A 41 1.92 -7.17 -4.20
CA SER A 41 1.34 -6.20 -3.28
C SER A 41 1.98 -4.81 -3.37
N LEU A 42 1.24 -3.79 -2.92
CA LEU A 42 1.73 -2.45 -2.65
C LEU A 42 1.87 -2.27 -1.15
N LEU A 43 3.11 -2.07 -0.68
CA LEU A 43 3.43 -1.73 0.70
C LEU A 43 3.48 -0.21 0.86
N ILE A 44 2.78 0.29 1.87
CA ILE A 44 2.69 1.72 2.17
C ILE A 44 3.11 1.91 3.64
N GLY A 45 4.26 2.53 3.83
CA GLY A 45 4.76 2.92 5.15
C GLY A 45 4.21 4.28 5.54
N ILE A 46 3.57 4.36 6.71
CA ILE A 46 2.97 5.59 7.23
C ILE A 46 3.33 5.80 8.69
N GLU A 47 3.22 7.02 9.20
CA GLU A 47 3.34 7.32 10.61
C GLU A 47 2.43 8.47 11.03
N ASN A 48 2.39 8.75 12.34
CA ASN A 48 1.57 9.83 12.92
C ASN A 48 0.10 9.82 12.44
N THR A 49 -0.42 8.64 12.11
CA THR A 49 -1.78 8.49 11.58
C THR A 49 -2.81 8.74 12.66
N LYS A 50 -3.98 9.22 12.23
CA LYS A 50 -5.17 9.33 13.07
C LYS A 50 -6.32 8.56 12.43
N ASP A 51 -7.32 8.21 13.24
CA ASP A 51 -8.56 7.60 12.79
C ASP A 51 -9.14 8.36 11.59
N SER A 52 -9.10 7.74 10.42
CA SER A 52 -9.52 8.36 9.16
C SER A 52 -9.82 7.30 8.10
N VAL A 53 -10.44 7.72 7.01
CA VAL A 53 -10.53 6.91 5.79
C VAL A 53 -9.31 7.22 4.94
N PHE A 54 -8.56 6.19 4.58
CA PHE A 54 -7.52 6.29 3.56
C PHE A 54 -8.15 6.03 2.19
N SER A 55 -7.74 6.81 1.19
CA SER A 55 -8.13 6.63 -0.21
C SER A 55 -6.88 6.57 -1.06
N ILE A 56 -6.84 5.69 -2.05
CA ILE A 56 -5.75 5.64 -3.04
C ILE A 56 -6.29 5.26 -4.41
N ASN A 57 -5.81 5.94 -5.44
CA ASN A 57 -6.02 5.60 -6.83
C ASN A 57 -4.87 4.71 -7.32
N LEU A 58 -5.21 3.53 -7.83
CA LEU A 58 -4.27 2.52 -8.29
C LEU A 58 -4.42 2.34 -9.81
N PRO A 59 -3.40 2.67 -10.61
CA PRO A 59 -3.37 2.31 -12.02
C PRO A 59 -3.45 0.79 -12.18
N GLN A 60 -4.41 0.29 -12.97
CA GLN A 60 -4.57 -1.15 -13.21
C GLN A 60 -3.39 -1.76 -13.97
N GLU A 61 -2.63 -0.92 -14.67
CA GLU A 61 -1.34 -1.32 -15.23
C GLU A 61 -0.34 -1.59 -14.10
N MET A 62 -0.29 -0.81 -13.02
CA MET A 62 0.66 -1.02 -11.93
C MET A 62 0.33 -2.26 -11.11
N ILE A 63 -0.91 -2.36 -10.63
CA ILE A 63 -1.40 -3.45 -9.79
C ILE A 63 -2.85 -3.76 -10.16
N THR A 64 -3.16 -5.03 -10.31
CA THR A 64 -4.51 -5.49 -10.66
C THR A 64 -4.85 -6.75 -9.88
N SER A 65 -6.14 -7.05 -9.77
CA SER A 65 -6.66 -8.26 -9.16
C SER A 65 -7.64 -8.97 -10.11
N GLU A 66 -7.75 -10.29 -9.96
CA GLU A 66 -8.81 -11.03 -10.65
C GLU A 66 -10.16 -10.65 -10.04
N ASN A 67 -11.16 -10.40 -10.89
CA ASN A 67 -12.51 -9.97 -10.48
C ASN A 67 -12.57 -8.66 -9.67
N ASN A 68 -11.51 -7.84 -9.69
CA ASN A 68 -11.38 -6.63 -8.87
C ASN A 68 -11.43 -6.91 -7.36
N GLU A 69 -10.99 -8.10 -6.92
CA GLU A 69 -10.91 -8.45 -5.51
C GLU A 69 -9.47 -8.29 -4.99
N PHE A 70 -9.23 -7.22 -4.24
CA PHE A 70 -7.99 -7.02 -3.49
C PHE A 70 -8.13 -7.57 -2.07
N ALA A 71 -7.00 -7.86 -1.43
CA ALA A 71 -6.94 -7.94 0.03
C ALA A 71 -6.24 -6.70 0.57
N VAL A 72 -6.78 -6.09 1.63
CA VAL A 72 -6.19 -4.91 2.27
C VAL A 72 -5.85 -5.26 3.70
N LEU A 73 -4.58 -5.12 4.07
CA LEU A 73 -4.09 -5.30 5.42
C LEU A 73 -3.72 -3.95 6.03
N VAL A 74 -4.16 -3.70 7.26
CA VAL A 74 -3.76 -2.55 8.07
C VAL A 74 -3.02 -3.08 9.30
N ASN A 75 -1.72 -2.79 9.40
CA ASN A 75 -0.80 -3.43 10.34
C ASN A 75 -0.88 -4.98 10.33
N GLY A 76 -1.02 -5.58 9.15
CA GLY A 76 -1.13 -7.03 8.98
C GLY A 76 -2.48 -7.65 9.35
N LEU A 77 -3.49 -6.84 9.66
CA LEU A 77 -4.87 -7.30 9.87
C LEU A 77 -5.72 -6.97 8.64
N GLU A 78 -6.41 -7.97 8.11
CA GLU A 78 -7.32 -7.78 6.98
C GLU A 78 -8.52 -6.89 7.37
N VAL A 79 -8.86 -5.95 6.48
CA VAL A 79 -9.96 -5.01 6.66
C VAL A 79 -10.87 -4.96 5.43
N ASP A 80 -12.13 -4.61 5.65
CA ASP A 80 -13.06 -4.31 4.56
C ASP A 80 -12.69 -2.98 3.86
N TYR A 81 -13.02 -2.88 2.57
CA TYR A 81 -12.80 -1.69 1.76
C TYR A 81 -13.97 -1.43 0.81
N GLU A 82 -14.10 -0.19 0.38
CA GLU A 82 -14.91 0.22 -0.76
C GLU A 82 -14.03 0.28 -2.01
N LEU A 83 -14.61 -0.09 -3.14
CA LEU A 83 -13.95 -0.10 -4.44
C LEU A 83 -14.78 0.68 -5.46
N GLU A 84 -14.12 1.58 -6.19
CA GLU A 84 -14.68 2.30 -7.32
C GLU A 84 -13.81 2.05 -8.56
N LEU A 85 -14.44 1.62 -9.66
CA LEU A 85 -13.75 1.39 -10.93
C LEU A 85 -13.77 2.66 -11.76
N LEU A 86 -12.58 3.10 -12.17
CA LEU A 86 -12.36 4.15 -13.15
C LEU A 86 -11.67 3.50 -14.36
N ASP A 87 -11.89 3.97 -15.59
CA ASP A 87 -11.54 3.23 -16.83
C ASP A 87 -10.26 2.35 -16.77
N ASN A 88 -9.12 2.92 -16.40
CA ASN A 88 -7.82 2.26 -16.27
C ASN A 88 -7.27 2.21 -14.83
N GLU A 89 -8.13 2.49 -13.85
CA GLU A 89 -7.76 2.81 -12.48
C GLU A 89 -8.75 2.18 -11.49
N VAL A 90 -8.31 1.98 -10.26
CA VAL A 90 -9.18 1.52 -9.18
C VAL A 90 -8.94 2.40 -7.97
N VAL A 91 -10.02 2.96 -7.43
CA VAL A 91 -9.95 3.71 -6.18
C VAL A 91 -10.36 2.78 -5.04
N LEU A 92 -9.45 2.60 -4.07
CA LEU A 92 -9.71 1.87 -2.84
C LEU A 92 -9.88 2.83 -1.68
N LYS A 93 -10.91 2.61 -0.85
CA LYS A 93 -11.17 3.38 0.37
C LYS A 93 -11.39 2.46 1.55
N PHE A 94 -10.70 2.68 2.65
CA PHE A 94 -10.84 1.86 3.87
C PHE A 94 -10.43 2.62 5.11
N PHE A 95 -10.88 2.15 6.27
CA PHE A 95 -10.58 2.79 7.55
C PHE A 95 -9.15 2.47 8.02
N VAL A 96 -8.44 3.51 8.45
CA VAL A 96 -7.10 3.42 9.03
C VAL A 96 -7.15 3.96 10.45
N PRO A 97 -6.94 3.12 11.47
CA PRO A 97 -6.89 3.54 12.87
C PRO A 97 -5.68 4.44 13.20
N ASP A 98 -5.81 5.20 14.29
CA ASP A 98 -4.73 5.93 14.94
C ASP A 98 -3.53 5.02 15.27
N GLY A 99 -2.32 5.52 14.98
CA GLY A 99 -1.08 4.79 15.24
C GLY A 99 -0.77 3.65 14.26
N THR A 100 -1.48 3.56 13.13
CA THR A 100 -1.13 2.68 12.01
C THR A 100 0.24 3.02 11.45
N GLN A 101 1.02 1.99 11.10
CA GLN A 101 2.37 2.14 10.57
C GLN A 101 2.55 1.51 9.19
N GLU A 102 1.67 0.59 8.82
CA GLU A 102 1.78 -0.18 7.59
C GLU A 102 0.39 -0.43 7.01
N ILE A 103 0.27 -0.23 5.71
CA ILE A 103 -0.84 -0.69 4.88
C ILE A 103 -0.24 -1.57 3.79
N GLU A 104 -0.90 -2.69 3.50
CA GLU A 104 -0.56 -3.57 2.39
C GLU A 104 -1.80 -3.83 1.52
N ILE A 105 -1.70 -3.59 0.22
CA ILE A 105 -2.75 -3.85 -0.75
C ILE A 105 -2.29 -4.97 -1.68
N ILE A 106 -2.92 -6.12 -1.62
CA ILE A 106 -2.53 -7.33 -2.34
C ILE A 106 -3.48 -7.52 -3.53
N GLY A 107 -2.89 -7.61 -4.73
CA GLY A 107 -3.59 -7.94 -5.96
C GLY A 107 -3.32 -9.38 -6.41
N THR A 108 -3.47 -9.62 -7.71
CA THR A 108 -3.06 -10.90 -8.35
C THR A 108 -1.93 -10.72 -9.34
N ARG A 109 -1.68 -9.50 -9.81
CA ARG A 109 -0.57 -9.15 -10.71
C ARG A 109 -0.08 -7.72 -10.47
N VAL A 110 1.21 -7.50 -10.72
CA VAL A 110 1.86 -6.17 -10.74
C VAL A 110 2.76 -6.04 -11.97
N ILE A 111 2.95 -4.84 -12.52
CA ILE A 111 3.80 -4.63 -13.71
C ILE A 111 5.29 -4.40 -13.38
N PRO A 112 6.22 -4.83 -14.27
CA PRO A 112 6.03 -5.74 -15.40
C PRO A 112 6.65 -7.10 -15.13
N GLU A 113 5.83 -8.14 -15.27
CA GLU A 113 6.30 -9.49 -15.57
C GLU A 113 7.17 -9.44 -16.85
N PHE A 114 8.50 -9.49 -16.69
CA PHE A 114 9.44 -9.45 -17.80
C PHE A 114 9.13 -10.55 -18.83
N PRO A 115 9.17 -10.24 -20.15
CA PRO A 115 9.17 -11.30 -21.14
C PRO A 115 10.54 -11.99 -21.09
N PHE A 116 10.55 -13.28 -20.76
CA PHE A 116 11.69 -14.22 -20.79
C PHE A 116 12.60 -14.26 -19.55
N GLY A 117 12.24 -15.13 -18.59
CA GLY A 117 13.18 -15.90 -17.77
C GLY A 117 14.10 -15.10 -16.83
N GLY A 118 13.65 -14.83 -15.62
CA GLY A 118 14.49 -14.34 -14.51
C GLY A 118 14.06 -14.96 -13.20
N ILE A 119 14.76 -16.01 -12.78
CA ILE A 119 14.66 -16.56 -11.43
C ILE A 119 15.16 -15.50 -10.42
N LEU A 120 14.61 -15.53 -9.20
CA LEU A 120 15.04 -14.92 -7.94
C LEU A 120 14.24 -13.70 -7.44
N GLY A 121 13.25 -13.99 -6.59
CA GLY A 121 13.02 -13.24 -5.35
C GLY A 121 13.36 -14.18 -4.19
N PHE A 122 14.55 -14.04 -3.61
CA PHE A 122 14.83 -14.51 -2.25
C PHE A 122 14.96 -13.23 -1.42
N VAL A 123 14.10 -13.05 -0.42
CA VAL A 123 14.34 -12.48 0.93
C VAL A 123 13.10 -11.70 1.40
N SER A 124 12.17 -12.37 2.09
CA SER A 124 11.31 -11.71 3.09
C SER A 124 11.94 -11.87 4.48
N MET A 125 12.96 -11.06 4.78
CA MET A 125 13.54 -10.99 6.15
C MET A 125 13.25 -9.66 6.87
N ILE A 126 12.72 -8.64 6.18
CA ILE A 126 12.66 -7.29 6.77
C ILE A 126 11.46 -7.15 7.72
N SER A 127 10.32 -7.79 7.46
CA SER A 127 9.11 -7.64 8.29
C SER A 127 9.22 -8.32 9.67
N VAL A 128 9.93 -9.45 9.78
CA VAL A 128 10.16 -10.13 11.08
C VAL A 128 11.16 -9.36 11.96
N GLY A 129 12.14 -8.67 11.37
CA GLY A 129 13.17 -7.95 12.11
C GLY A 129 12.66 -6.73 12.88
N ILE A 130 11.70 -5.99 12.32
CA ILE A 130 11.12 -4.80 12.97
C ILE A 130 10.28 -5.21 14.18
N LEU A 131 9.49 -6.27 14.08
CA LEU A 131 8.75 -6.83 15.21
C LEU A 131 9.68 -7.30 16.35
N LEU A 132 10.77 -8.00 16.03
CA LEU A 132 11.72 -8.48 17.03
C LEU A 132 12.50 -7.35 17.73
N THR A 133 12.91 -6.32 16.99
CA THR A 133 13.62 -5.16 17.59
C THR A 133 12.70 -4.32 18.48
N LYS A 134 11.41 -4.16 18.10
CA LYS A 134 10.40 -3.46 18.89
C LYS A 134 10.04 -4.23 20.17
N LEU A 135 9.96 -5.57 20.10
CA LEU A 135 9.71 -6.46 21.25
C LEU A 135 10.89 -6.55 22.24
N TRP A 136 12.13 -6.54 21.75
CA TRP A 136 13.32 -6.56 22.64
C TRP A 136 13.48 -5.25 23.41
N LYS A 137 13.24 -4.12 22.74
CA LYS A 137 13.38 -2.79 23.37
C LYS A 137 12.33 -2.52 24.45
N THR A 138 11.15 -3.14 24.37
CA THR A 138 10.08 -3.02 25.37
C THR A 138 10.28 -3.91 26.59
N ARG A 139 11.00 -5.03 26.47
CA ARG A 139 11.28 -5.96 27.58
C ARG A 139 12.47 -5.52 28.47
N LEU A 140 13.27 -4.54 28.05
CA LEU A 140 14.48 -4.06 28.73
C LEU A 140 14.33 -2.68 29.40
N LYS A 141 13.11 -2.25 29.72
CA LYS A 141 12.84 -1.10 30.60
C LYS A 141 12.14 -1.54 31.87
#